data_AF-A0A850QJQ6-F1
#
_entry.id   AF-A0A850QJQ6-F1
#
_cell.length_a   1.000
_cell.length_b   1.000
_cell.length_c   1.000
_cell.angle_alpha   90.00
_cell.angle_beta   90.00
_cell.angle_gamma   90.00
#
_symmetry.space_group_name_H-M   'P 1'
#
loop_
_entity.id
_entity.type
_entity.pdbx_description
1 polymer ?
#
loop_
_entity_poly.entity_id
_entity_poly.type
_entity_poly.pdbx_seq_one_letter_code
_entity_poly.pdbx_strand_id
1 'polypeptide(L)'
;MAEQFAAWEGFTAGDWQNEVNVRDFIQKNYTPYEGDGSFLETEATPATAKLWDAVMEGIKQENATHAPVDFDTDVISTITAHDAGYINKELETIVGLQTDA
;
A
#
# COMPACT_ATOMS: atom_id res chain seq x y z
N MET A 1 7.70 7.13 34.53
CA MET A 1 6.80 7.36 33.39
C MET A 1 7.50 6.77 32.19
N ALA A 2 7.00 5.67 31.63
CA ALA A 2 7.59 5.14 30.40
C ALA A 2 7.46 6.22 29.31
N GLU A 3 8.53 6.45 28.55
CA GLU A 3 8.47 7.37 27.40
C GLU A 3 7.40 6.88 26.43
N GLN A 4 6.40 7.72 26.17
CA GLN A 4 5.43 7.45 25.12
C GLN A 4 6.02 7.92 23.80
N PHE A 5 6.22 7.01 22.85
CA PHE A 5 6.64 7.38 21.50
C PHE A 5 5.60 8.32 20.88
N ALA A 6 6.07 9.36 20.16
CA ALA A 6 5.17 10.30 19.48
C ALA A 6 4.18 9.60 18.53
N ALA A 7 4.59 8.50 17.90
CA ALA A 7 3.73 7.68 17.04
C ALA A 7 2.58 6.97 17.77
N TRP A 8 2.58 6.92 19.10
CA TRP A 8 1.55 6.27 19.92
C TRP A 8 0.59 7.25 20.59
N GLU A 9 0.68 8.53 20.26
CA GLU A 9 -0.20 9.55 20.80
C GLU A 9 -1.66 9.27 20.43
N GLY A 10 -2.56 9.34 21.42
CA GLY A 10 -4.00 9.09 21.24
C GLY A 10 -4.44 7.62 21.26
N PHE A 11 -3.52 6.65 21.22
CA PHE A 11 -3.88 5.23 21.36
C PHE A 11 -4.10 4.82 22.82
N THR A 12 -5.10 3.96 23.04
CA THR A 12 -5.38 3.29 24.30
C THR A 12 -4.24 2.33 24.64
N ALA A 13 -3.66 2.51 25.83
CA ALA A 13 -2.58 1.68 26.35
C ALA A 13 -3.00 0.20 26.54
N GLY A 14 -2.04 -0.71 26.39
CA GLY A 14 -2.25 -2.15 26.47
C GLY A 14 -0.95 -2.94 26.49
N ASP A 15 -1.06 -4.27 26.45
CA ASP A 15 0.07 -5.19 26.43
C ASP A 15 0.94 -4.96 25.17
N TRP A 16 0.33 -4.49 24.09
CA TRP A 16 0.99 -4.12 22.83
C TRP A 16 2.11 -3.09 22.96
N GLN A 17 2.17 -2.31 24.05
CA GLN A 17 3.27 -1.36 24.29
C GLN A 17 4.52 -2.03 24.86
N ASN A 18 4.38 -3.23 25.43
CA ASN A 18 5.46 -3.95 26.13
C ASN A 18 5.87 -5.23 25.40
N GLU A 19 5.03 -5.77 24.53
CA GLU A 19 5.30 -6.93 23.68
C GLU A 19 4.73 -6.75 22.26
N VAL A 20 5.23 -7.53 21.31
CA VAL A 20 4.69 -7.54 19.95
C VAL A 20 3.31 -8.20 19.96
N ASN A 21 2.26 -7.39 20.11
CA ASN A 21 0.89 -7.86 20.21
C ASN A 21 -0.07 -6.96 19.40
N VAL A 22 -0.06 -7.15 18.08
CA VAL A 22 -0.92 -6.41 17.14
C VAL A 22 -2.41 -6.64 17.43
N ARG A 23 -2.77 -7.82 17.98
CA ARG A 23 -4.15 -8.15 18.32
C ARG A 23 -4.69 -7.28 19.46
N ASP A 24 -3.92 -7.11 20.54
CA ASP A 24 -4.29 -6.22 21.65
C ASP A 24 -4.38 -4.75 21.20
N PHE A 25 -3.44 -4.30 20.35
CA PHE A 25 -3.48 -2.97 19.74
C PHE A 25 -4.78 -2.73 18.97
N ILE A 26 -5.14 -3.63 18.04
CA ILE A 26 -6.36 -3.50 17.23
C ILE A 26 -7.58 -3.46 18.14
N GLN A 27 -7.75 -4.45 19.03
CA GLN A 27 -8.93 -4.58 19.89
C GLN A 27 -9.17 -3.35 20.78
N LYS A 28 -8.11 -2.65 21.20
CA LYS A 28 -8.21 -1.47 22.06
C LYS A 28 -8.42 -0.15 21.30
N ASN A 29 -8.14 -0.11 19.99
CA ASN A 29 -8.03 1.16 19.25
C ASN A 29 -8.90 1.26 17.99
N TYR A 30 -9.45 0.15 17.48
CA TYR A 30 -10.36 0.22 16.34
C TYR A 30 -11.72 0.79 16.75
N THR A 31 -12.36 1.51 15.84
CA THR A 31 -13.76 1.95 16.00
C THR A 31 -14.64 1.06 15.12
N PRO A 32 -15.49 0.19 15.70
CA PRO A 32 -16.48 -0.54 14.92
C PRO A 32 -17.37 0.44 14.12
N TYR A 33 -17.56 0.16 12.84
CA TYR A 33 -18.43 0.94 11.97
C TYR A 33 -19.60 0.06 11.50
N GLU A 34 -20.81 0.41 11.91
CA GLU A 34 -22.07 -0.30 11.57
C GLU A 34 -22.97 0.54 10.63
N GLY A 35 -22.45 1.66 10.11
CA GLY A 35 -23.16 2.52 9.16
C GLY A 35 -23.14 1.98 7.73
N ASP A 36 -23.55 2.82 6.78
CA ASP A 36 -23.61 2.48 5.35
C ASP A 36 -22.46 3.10 4.54
N GLY A 37 -22.49 2.95 3.21
CA GLY A 37 -21.46 3.47 2.31
C GLY A 37 -21.61 4.96 1.95
N SER A 38 -22.53 5.71 2.56
CA SER A 38 -22.79 7.11 2.17
C SER A 38 -21.62 8.07 2.43
N PHE A 39 -20.70 7.71 3.33
CA PHE A 39 -19.49 8.49 3.61
C PHE A 39 -18.38 8.30 2.57
N LEU A 40 -18.52 7.33 1.66
CA LEU A 40 -17.49 7.04 0.67
C LEU A 40 -17.43 8.17 -0.35
N GLU A 41 -16.22 8.66 -0.60
CA GLU A 41 -15.95 9.53 -1.74
C GLU A 41 -16.30 8.78 -3.03
N THR A 42 -17.18 9.37 -3.84
CA THR A 42 -17.70 8.70 -5.05
C THR A 42 -16.75 8.79 -6.23
N GLU A 43 -15.82 9.75 -6.20
CA GLU A 43 -14.88 10.02 -7.27
C GLU A 43 -13.45 9.71 -6.84
N ALA A 44 -12.68 9.11 -7.74
CA ALA A 44 -11.25 8.95 -7.54
C ALA A 44 -10.53 10.30 -7.69
N THR A 45 -9.39 10.45 -7.02
CA THR A 45 -8.55 11.62 -7.26
C THR A 45 -7.98 11.59 -8.69
N PRO A 46 -7.66 12.75 -9.31
CA PRO A 46 -7.03 12.79 -10.62
C PRO A 46 -5.71 12.03 -10.68
N ALA A 47 -4.95 12.00 -9.58
CA ALA A 47 -3.72 11.21 -9.47
C ALA A 47 -4.02 9.71 -9.54
N THR A 48 -5.01 9.24 -8.76
CA THR A 48 -5.45 7.83 -8.79
C THR A 48 -5.94 7.41 -10.17
N ALA A 49 -6.80 8.21 -10.81
CA ALA A 49 -7.31 7.90 -12.14
C ALA A 49 -6.17 7.80 -13.17
N LYS A 50 -5.25 8.76 -13.17
CA LYS A 50 -4.10 8.77 -14.09
C LYS A 50 -3.13 7.60 -13.88
N LEU A 51 -2.86 7.26 -12.63
CA LEU A 51 -2.02 6.09 -12.29
C LEU A 51 -2.69 4.79 -12.76
N TRP A 52 -4.00 4.66 -12.50
CA TRP A 52 -4.76 3.48 -12.89
C TRP A 52 -4.84 3.32 -14.41
N ASP A 53 -5.11 4.40 -15.15
CA ASP A 53 -5.16 4.39 -16.61
C ASP A 53 -3.82 3.95 -17.21
N ALA A 54 -2.69 4.41 -16.64
CA ALA A 54 -1.36 4.01 -17.09
C ALA A 54 -1.11 2.51 -16.90
N VAL A 55 -1.47 1.95 -15.74
CA VAL A 55 -1.36 0.49 -15.48
C VAL A 55 -2.28 -0.31 -16.39
N MET A 56 -3.47 0.23 -16.69
CA MET A 56 -4.44 -0.46 -17.53
C MET A 56 -3.98 -0.67 -18.98
N GLU A 57 -3.08 0.16 -19.50
CA GLU A 57 -2.45 -0.08 -20.80
C GLU A 57 -1.60 -1.36 -20.80
N GLY A 58 -0.85 -1.63 -19.73
CA GLY A 58 -0.10 -2.88 -19.55
C GLY A 58 -1.01 -4.10 -19.49
N ILE A 59 -2.08 -4.03 -18.69
CA ILE A 59 -3.04 -5.14 -18.57
C ILE A 59 -3.76 -5.42 -19.92
N LYS A 60 -4.05 -4.39 -20.73
CA LYS A 60 -4.59 -4.59 -22.10
C LYS A 60 -3.60 -5.36 -22.96
N GLN A 61 -2.31 -5.06 -22.88
CA GLN A 61 -1.25 -5.77 -23.59
C GLN A 61 -1.16 -7.24 -23.14
N GLU A 62 -1.17 -7.51 -21.83
CA GLU A 62 -1.13 -8.88 -21.30
C GLU A 62 -2.33 -9.70 -21.78
N ASN A 63 -3.53 -9.14 -21.69
CA ASN A 63 -4.74 -9.81 -22.14
C ASN A 63 -4.75 -10.08 -23.65
N ALA A 64 -4.21 -9.16 -24.45
CA ALA A 64 -4.14 -9.32 -25.90
C ALA A 64 -3.09 -10.36 -26.32
N THR A 65 -1.94 -10.38 -25.64
CA THR A 65 -0.79 -11.24 -25.99
C THR A 65 -0.80 -12.59 -25.29
N HIS A 66 -1.56 -12.73 -24.20
CA HIS A 66 -1.48 -13.85 -23.26
C HIS A 66 -0.04 -14.13 -22.78
N ALA A 67 0.75 -13.05 -22.66
CA ALA A 67 2.13 -13.08 -22.23
C ALA A 67 2.41 -11.91 -21.25
N PRO A 68 3.44 -12.01 -20.40
CA PRO A 68 3.87 -10.90 -19.55
C PRO A 68 4.20 -9.66 -20.38
N VAL A 69 4.01 -8.46 -19.81
CA VAL A 69 4.48 -7.21 -20.43
C VAL A 69 6.00 -7.23 -20.59
N ASP A 70 6.70 -7.59 -19.52
CA ASP A 70 8.15 -7.77 -19.46
C ASP A 70 8.50 -8.73 -18.30
N PHE A 71 9.72 -9.27 -18.28
CA PHE A 71 10.24 -10.09 -17.20
C PHE A 71 11.77 -10.14 -17.18
N ASP A 72 12.34 -10.22 -15.96
CA ASP A 72 13.78 -10.38 -15.78
C ASP A 72 14.29 -11.71 -16.35
N THR A 73 15.40 -11.64 -17.09
CA THR A 73 16.10 -12.82 -17.63
C THR A 73 17.46 -13.07 -16.97
N ASP A 74 18.01 -12.07 -16.29
CA ASP A 74 19.37 -12.10 -15.75
C ASP A 74 19.47 -11.78 -14.24
N VAL A 75 18.40 -11.26 -13.62
CA VAL A 75 18.38 -10.85 -12.21
C VAL A 75 17.63 -11.88 -11.35
N ILE A 76 18.29 -12.38 -10.30
CA ILE A 76 17.65 -13.23 -9.30
C ILE A 76 17.02 -12.34 -8.23
N SER A 77 15.69 -12.35 -8.14
CA SER A 77 14.96 -11.51 -7.21
C SER A 77 15.26 -11.84 -5.74
N THR A 78 15.59 -10.79 -4.97
CA THR A 78 15.76 -10.79 -3.51
C THR A 78 15.25 -9.45 -2.95
N ILE A 79 15.19 -9.30 -1.62
CA ILE A 79 14.65 -8.09 -0.96
C ILE A 79 15.30 -6.79 -1.48
N THR A 80 16.55 -6.83 -1.91
CA THR A 80 17.32 -5.66 -2.37
C THR A 80 17.87 -5.85 -3.79
N ALA A 81 17.30 -6.76 -4.59
CA ALA A 81 17.83 -7.07 -5.92
C ALA A 81 17.51 -6.00 -6.97
N HIS A 82 16.38 -5.31 -6.81
CA HIS A 82 15.88 -4.33 -7.76
C HIS A 82 15.97 -2.93 -7.16
N ASP A 83 16.17 -1.95 -8.03
CA ASP A 83 16.04 -0.54 -7.69
C ASP A 83 14.55 -0.17 -7.49
N ALA A 84 14.30 1.06 -7.04
CA ALA A 84 12.93 1.54 -6.81
C ALA A 84 12.18 1.78 -8.14
N GLY A 85 11.13 1.01 -8.38
CA GLY A 85 10.18 1.22 -9.48
C GLY A 85 9.04 2.20 -9.13
N TYR A 86 8.51 2.84 -10.16
CA TYR A 86 7.41 3.83 -10.08
C TYR A 86 6.54 3.79 -11.33
N ILE A 87 5.23 3.91 -11.16
CA ILE A 87 4.32 4.17 -12.29
C ILE A 87 4.42 5.65 -12.67
N ASN A 88 4.36 6.53 -11.66
CA ASN A 88 4.61 7.96 -11.79
C ASN A 88 4.95 8.55 -10.41
N LYS A 89 6.25 8.71 -10.17
CA LYS A 89 6.82 9.11 -8.88
C LYS A 89 6.24 10.40 -8.29
N GLU A 90 5.74 11.31 -9.13
CA GLU A 90 5.16 12.59 -8.68
C GLU A 90 3.71 12.46 -8.21
N LEU A 91 3.01 11.40 -8.63
CA LEU A 91 1.58 11.19 -8.37
C LEU A 91 1.31 10.14 -7.28
N GLU A 92 2.29 9.29 -6.96
CA GLU A 92 2.14 8.19 -6.03
C GLU A 92 2.23 8.65 -4.57
N THR A 93 1.13 8.49 -3.82
CA THR A 93 1.11 8.72 -2.35
C THR A 93 1.74 7.55 -1.59
N ILE A 94 1.56 6.33 -2.10
CA ILE A 94 2.14 5.08 -1.58
C ILE A 94 2.95 4.46 -2.71
N VAL A 95 4.19 4.07 -2.42
CA VAL A 95 5.17 3.63 -3.41
C VAL A 95 5.62 2.19 -3.16
N GLY A 96 6.12 1.54 -4.20
CA GLY A 96 6.76 0.23 -4.14
C GLY A 96 6.27 -0.71 -5.23
N LEU A 97 7.19 -1.13 -6.11
CA LEU A 97 6.98 -2.16 -7.13
C LEU A 97 7.90 -3.36 -6.87
N GLN A 98 7.59 -4.50 -7.48
CA GLN A 98 8.39 -5.73 -7.34
C GLN A 98 9.73 -5.62 -8.08
N THR A 99 9.71 -4.93 -9.21
CA THR A 99 10.84 -4.61 -10.10
C THR A 99 10.98 -3.10 -10.21
N ASP A 100 11.91 -2.64 -11.04
CA ASP A 100 12.16 -1.22 -11.34
C ASP A 100 11.16 -0.60 -12.33
N ALA A 101 10.26 -1.40 -12.89
CA ALA A 101 9.17 -1.01 -13.78
C ALA A 101 7.83 -1.64 -13.36
#